data_AF-A0A9N8KDM0-F1
#
_entry.id   AF-A0A9N8KDM0-F1
#
_cell.length_a   1.000
_cell.length_b   1.000
_cell.length_c   1.000
_cell.angle_alpha   90.00
_cell.angle_beta   90.00
_cell.angle_gamma   90.00
#
_symmetry.space_group_name_H-M   'P 1'
#
loop_
_entity.id
_entity.type
_entity.pdbx_description
1 polymer ?
#
loop_
_entity_poly.entity_id
_entity_poly.type
_entity_poly.pdbx_seq_one_letter_code
_entity_poly.pdbx_strand_id
1 'polypeptide(L)'
;MKYGAALRQNSIPAWAHREILSSNSISTSLTSQTNVDYDDVKHYIKENTTAGNGNSISIPGAGDVRGKELEDNLYGILQQQHQRITLFVRSKTGEIERRLGECSSSTQSRSRQLTTTDHLRKQTTLLSSKPAVNGRIPAKRLEKYGRLEADILK
;
A
#
# COMPACT_ATOMS: atom_id res chain seq x y z
N MET A 1 28.05 16.95 -9.72
CA MET A 1 26.94 16.09 -10.21
C MET A 1 25.58 16.77 -9.95
N LYS A 2 24.63 16.65 -10.89
CA LYS A 2 23.28 17.26 -10.83
C LYS A 2 22.20 16.35 -10.20
N TYR A 3 22.60 15.36 -9.40
CA TYR A 3 21.70 14.32 -8.89
C TYR A 3 20.53 14.89 -8.07
N GLY A 4 20.76 15.86 -7.18
CA GLY A 4 19.67 16.47 -6.40
C GLY A 4 18.56 17.10 -7.24
N ALA A 5 18.91 17.72 -8.38
CA ALA A 5 17.91 18.27 -9.31
C ALA A 5 17.12 17.17 -10.01
N ALA A 6 17.80 16.11 -10.46
CA ALA A 6 17.16 14.94 -11.05
C ALA A 6 16.24 14.23 -10.04
N LEU A 7 16.65 14.12 -8.77
CA LEU A 7 15.85 13.53 -7.71
C LEU A 7 14.54 14.29 -7.54
N ARG A 8 14.58 15.62 -7.45
CA ARG A 8 13.37 16.45 -7.34
C ARG A 8 12.46 16.33 -8.55
N GLN A 9 13.03 16.32 -9.77
CA GLN A 9 12.26 16.23 -11.01
C GLN A 9 11.54 14.88 -11.16
N ASN A 10 12.17 13.79 -10.73
CA ASN A 10 11.60 12.44 -10.81
C ASN A 10 10.84 12.03 -9.53
N SER A 11 10.80 12.90 -8.52
CA SER A 11 10.04 12.65 -7.30
C SER A 11 8.55 12.79 -7.58
N ILE A 12 7.77 11.86 -7.03
CA ILE A 12 6.30 11.98 -7.06
C ILE A 12 5.90 13.09 -6.08
N PRO A 13 5.20 14.16 -6.51
CA PRO A 13 4.87 15.29 -5.64
C PRO A 13 4.06 14.89 -4.39
N ALA A 14 3.15 13.93 -4.54
CA ALA A 14 2.36 13.38 -3.42
C ALA A 14 3.20 12.67 -2.34
N TRP A 15 4.46 12.37 -2.64
CA TRP A 15 5.43 11.72 -1.76
C TRP A 15 6.48 12.71 -1.24
N ALA A 16 6.61 13.88 -1.88
CA ALA A 16 7.65 14.88 -1.58
C ALA A 16 7.38 15.62 -0.27
N HIS A 17 6.13 16.00 0.03
CA HIS A 17 5.74 16.67 1.27
C HIS A 17 4.29 16.33 1.61
N ARG A 18 4.07 15.66 2.74
CA ARG A 18 2.76 15.70 3.40
C ARG A 18 2.88 16.65 4.58
N GLU A 19 2.66 17.94 4.35
CA GLU A 19 2.15 18.80 5.42
C GLU A 19 0.77 18.23 5.77
N ILE A 20 0.72 17.45 6.85
CA ILE A 20 -0.56 17.18 7.49
C ILE A 20 -0.95 18.53 8.09
N LEU A 21 -1.98 19.17 7.53
CA LEU A 21 -2.66 20.28 8.20
C LEU A 21 -3.08 19.80 9.59
N SER A 22 -2.28 20.17 10.59
CA SER A 22 -2.46 19.85 12.00
C SER A 22 -3.56 20.76 12.54
N SER A 23 -4.81 20.43 12.24
CA SER A 23 -5.95 20.96 12.97
C SER A 23 -6.13 20.12 14.24
N ASN A 24 -5.74 20.70 15.37
CA ASN A 24 -5.94 20.28 16.76
C ASN A 24 -4.84 19.43 17.42
N SER A 25 -4.06 20.12 18.25
CA SER A 25 -3.46 19.69 19.52
C SER A 25 -2.75 18.33 19.54
N ILE A 26 -1.51 18.32 19.07
CA ILE A 26 -0.29 17.84 19.75
C ILE A 26 0.82 18.01 18.69
N SER A 27 1.75 18.95 18.91
CA SER A 27 2.85 19.22 17.98
C SER A 27 3.81 18.04 17.91
N THR A 28 3.52 17.09 17.04
CA THR A 28 4.54 16.27 16.38
C THR A 28 4.47 16.58 14.90
N SER A 29 5.23 17.59 14.48
CA SER A 29 5.48 17.85 13.06
C SER A 29 6.33 16.71 12.51
N LEU A 30 5.70 15.56 12.22
CA LEU A 30 6.30 14.51 11.40
C LEU A 30 6.00 14.87 9.95
N THR A 31 6.72 15.87 9.42
CA THR A 31 6.86 16.05 7.98
C THR A 31 7.64 14.85 7.47
N SER A 32 6.96 13.73 7.22
CA SER A 32 7.57 12.53 6.67
C SER A 32 7.90 12.78 5.21
N GLN A 33 9.05 13.39 4.97
CA GLN A 33 9.69 13.41 3.66
C GLN A 33 9.96 11.96 3.29
N THR A 34 9.23 11.41 2.32
CA THR A 34 9.38 9.98 1.99
C THR A 34 10.58 9.72 1.07
N ASN A 35 11.23 10.79 0.60
CA ASN A 35 12.44 10.73 -0.19
C ASN A 35 13.69 10.97 0.69
N VAL A 36 14.87 10.71 0.12
CA VAL A 36 16.17 10.99 0.70
C VAL A 36 16.39 12.50 0.76
N ASP A 37 16.88 12.99 1.90
CA ASP A 37 17.21 14.40 2.14
C ASP A 37 18.59 14.72 1.54
N TYR A 38 18.70 14.58 0.21
CA TYR A 38 19.97 14.61 -0.52
C TYR A 38 20.73 15.93 -0.34
N ASP A 39 20.03 17.07 -0.38
CA ASP A 39 20.67 18.37 -0.27
C ASP A 39 21.22 18.61 1.14
N ASP A 40 20.54 18.11 2.18
CA ASP A 40 20.99 18.21 3.57
C ASP A 40 22.21 17.33 3.83
N VAL A 41 22.19 16.09 3.37
CA VAL A 41 23.37 15.19 3.46
C VAL A 41 24.55 15.78 2.70
N LYS A 42 24.30 16.33 1.51
CA LYS A 42 25.34 16.98 0.71
C LYS A 42 25.89 18.22 1.41
N HIS A 43 25.04 19.03 2.04
CA HIS A 43 25.44 20.21 2.80
C HIS A 43 26.31 19.79 3.98
N TYR A 44 25.85 18.80 4.76
CA TYR A 44 26.57 18.26 5.92
C TYR A 44 27.96 17.76 5.53
N ILE A 45 28.08 16.95 4.47
CA ILE A 45 29.38 16.48 3.99
C ILE A 45 30.24 17.67 3.60
N LYS A 46 29.69 18.61 2.83
CA LYS A 46 30.45 19.77 2.34
C LYS A 46 31.01 20.61 3.49
N GLU A 47 30.20 20.93 4.50
CA GLU A 47 30.65 21.72 5.65
C GLU A 47 31.77 21.05 6.41
N ASN A 48 31.71 19.74 6.57
CA ASN A 48 32.68 18.98 7.36
C ASN A 48 33.92 18.53 6.57
N THR A 49 33.91 18.61 5.23
CA THR A 49 35.05 18.25 4.37
C THR A 49 35.67 19.43 3.62
N THR A 50 35.14 20.66 3.74
CA THR A 50 35.70 21.83 3.04
C THR A 50 37.03 22.26 3.64
N ALA A 51 38.08 22.33 2.80
CA ALA A 51 39.40 22.81 3.18
C ALA A 51 39.32 24.26 3.73
N GLY A 52 39.78 24.46 4.96
CA GLY A 52 39.75 25.75 5.66
C GLY A 52 38.83 25.81 6.89
N ASN A 53 37.80 24.96 6.96
CA ASN A 53 36.92 24.87 8.15
C ASN A 53 37.37 23.78 9.15
N GLY A 54 38.68 23.72 9.41
CA GLY A 54 39.24 22.90 10.48
C GLY A 54 39.63 21.47 10.10
N ASN A 55 39.86 21.14 8.82
CA ASN A 55 40.56 19.91 8.45
C ASN A 55 41.92 19.86 9.16
N SER A 56 41.95 19.14 10.29
CA SER A 56 43.17 18.61 10.87
C SER A 56 43.81 17.74 9.79
N ILE A 57 44.99 18.14 9.31
CA ILE A 57 45.80 17.29 8.45
C ILE A 57 46.09 16.05 9.30
N SER A 58 45.51 14.91 8.93
CA SER A 58 45.72 13.65 9.65
C SER A 58 47.21 13.34 9.63
N ILE A 59 47.87 13.53 10.78
CA ILE A 59 49.29 13.20 10.94
C ILE A 59 49.38 11.67 10.93
N PRO A 60 50.22 11.06 10.07
CA PRO A 60 50.40 9.62 10.06
C PRO A 60 50.75 9.12 11.48
N GLY A 61 49.85 8.32 12.09
CA GLY A 61 50.00 7.80 13.46
C GLY A 61 49.14 8.47 14.53
N ALA A 62 48.55 9.64 14.26
CA ALA A 62 47.51 10.23 15.12
C ALA A 62 46.13 9.79 14.59
N GLY A 63 45.33 9.14 15.44
CA GLY A 63 43.98 8.72 15.07
C GLY A 63 43.13 9.92 14.66
N ASP A 64 42.42 9.83 13.54
CA ASP A 64 41.53 10.89 13.06
C ASP A 64 40.20 10.86 13.83
N VAL A 65 40.25 11.34 15.08
CA VAL A 65 39.09 11.38 15.98
C VAL A 65 37.94 12.18 15.35
N ARG A 66 38.26 13.28 14.67
CA ARG A 66 37.28 14.17 14.05
C ARG A 66 36.65 13.55 12.79
N GLY A 67 37.46 12.83 12.00
CA GLY A 67 36.95 12.03 10.88
C GLY A 67 36.01 10.93 11.35
N LYS A 68 36.35 10.24 12.44
CA LYS A 68 35.47 9.22 13.03
C LYS A 68 34.16 9.79 13.54
N GLU A 69 34.17 10.91 14.25
CA GLU A 69 32.94 11.59 14.70
C GLU A 69 32.06 12.02 13.53
N LEU A 70 32.65 12.51 12.44
CA LEU A 70 31.93 12.83 11.20
C LEU A 70 31.26 11.58 10.62
N GLU A 71 32.00 10.47 10.51
CA GLU A 71 31.50 9.20 9.99
C GLU A 71 30.36 8.65 10.85
N ASP A 72 30.50 8.65 12.17
CA ASP A 72 29.48 8.17 13.11
C ASP A 72 28.19 9.01 13.00
N ASN A 73 28.31 10.34 12.92
CA ASN A 73 27.17 11.23 12.74
C ASN A 73 26.52 11.08 11.36
N LEU A 74 27.32 10.97 10.29
CA LEU A 74 26.82 10.74 8.94
C LEU A 74 26.08 9.40 8.85
N TYR A 75 26.61 8.36 9.49
CA TYR A 75 25.96 7.06 9.60
C TYR A 75 24.60 7.18 10.28
N GLY A 76 24.51 7.91 11.40
CA GLY A 76 23.24 8.16 12.09
C GLY A 76 22.19 8.82 11.19
N ILE A 77 22.58 9.86 10.45
CA ILE A 77 21.70 10.56 9.49
C ILE A 77 21.20 9.60 8.40
N LEU A 78 22.11 8.83 7.79
CA LEU A 78 21.77 7.89 6.73
C LEU A 78 20.89 6.75 7.24
N GLN A 79 21.17 6.24 8.44
CA GLN A 79 20.39 5.18 9.07
C GLN A 79 18.96 5.64 9.35
N GLN A 80 18.80 6.86 9.89
CA GLN A 80 17.49 7.43 10.17
C GLN A 80 16.66 7.60 8.88
N GLN A 81 17.26 8.15 7.82
CA GLN A 81 16.60 8.28 6.53
C GLN A 81 16.25 6.92 5.93
N HIS A 82 17.16 5.94 6.02
CA HIS A 82 16.91 4.58 5.55
C HIS A 82 15.73 3.91 6.27
N GLN A 83 15.65 4.04 7.60
CA GLN A 83 14.54 3.51 8.38
C GLN A 83 13.20 4.16 7.98
N ARG A 84 13.19 5.50 7.84
CA ARG A 84 12.02 6.27 7.41
C ARG A 84 11.49 5.79 6.06
N ILE A 85 12.37 5.65 5.07
CA ILE A 85 12.02 5.19 3.72
C ILE A 85 11.57 3.74 3.75
N THR A 86 12.26 2.88 4.50
CA THR A 86 11.89 1.47 4.65
C THR A 86 10.48 1.29 5.22
N LEU A 87 10.12 2.05 6.25
CA LEU A 87 8.78 2.03 6.83
C LEU A 87 7.72 2.48 5.82
N PHE A 88 8.00 3.54 5.05
CA PHE A 88 7.11 4.01 4.00
C PHE A 88 6.89 2.95 2.91
N VAL A 89 7.98 2.35 2.40
CA VAL A 89 7.91 1.30 1.39
C VAL A 89 7.11 0.10 1.89
N ARG A 90 7.40 -0.39 3.11
CA ARG A 90 6.64 -1.50 3.72
C ARG A 90 5.15 -1.18 3.85
N SER A 91 4.81 0.03 4.29
CA SER A 91 3.43 0.47 4.39
C SER A 91 2.73 0.51 3.02
N LYS A 92 3.41 1.01 1.98
CA LYS A 92 2.85 1.04 0.62
C LYS A 92 2.73 -0.33 -0.01
N THR A 93 3.69 -1.22 0.19
CA THR A 93 3.59 -2.61 -0.28
C THR A 93 2.38 -3.31 0.34
N GLY A 94 2.22 -3.23 1.67
CA GLY A 94 1.08 -3.86 2.34
C GLY A 94 -0.27 -3.28 1.90
N GLU A 95 -0.34 -1.96 1.66
CA GLU A 95 -1.56 -1.33 1.12
C GLU A 95 -1.88 -1.78 -0.31
N ILE A 96 -0.86 -1.95 -1.16
CA ILE A 96 -1.04 -2.47 -2.52
C ILE A 96 -1.52 -3.92 -2.47
N GLU A 97 -0.91 -4.76 -1.64
CA GLU A 97 -1.30 -6.15 -1.45
C GLU A 97 -2.75 -6.27 -0.98
N ARG A 98 -3.16 -5.47 0.01
CA ARG A 98 -4.54 -5.41 0.50
C ARG A 98 -5.52 -5.06 -0.63
N ARG A 99 -5.24 -4.00 -1.39
CA ARG A 99 -6.10 -3.58 -2.53
C ARG A 99 -6.18 -4.64 -3.62
N LEU A 100 -5.08 -5.34 -3.88
CA LEU A 100 -5.05 -6.43 -4.85
C LEU A 100 -5.92 -7.60 -4.38
N GLY A 101 -5.81 -7.99 -3.10
CA GLY A 101 -6.64 -9.03 -2.49
C GLY A 101 -8.14 -8.71 -2.53
N GLU A 102 -8.51 -7.46 -2.27
CA GLU A 102 -9.90 -6.98 -2.38
C GLU A 102 -10.43 -7.06 -3.83
N CYS A 103 -9.61 -6.63 -4.80
CA CYS A 103 -9.96 -6.72 -6.21
C CYS A 103 -10.14 -8.18 -6.67
N SER A 104 -9.23 -9.08 -6.30
CA SER A 104 -9.33 -10.52 -6.59
C SER A 104 -10.58 -11.14 -5.96
N SER A 105 -10.90 -10.77 -4.72
CA SER A 105 -12.11 -11.26 -4.03
C SER A 105 -13.39 -10.77 -4.71
N SER A 106 -13.41 -9.52 -5.15
CA SER A 106 -14.52 -8.92 -5.88
C SER A 106 -14.74 -9.59 -7.24
N THR A 107 -13.67 -9.81 -8.01
CA THR A 107 -13.76 -10.48 -9.32
C THR A 107 -14.20 -11.93 -9.19
N GLN A 108 -13.70 -12.66 -8.18
CA GLN A 108 -14.14 -14.03 -7.91
C GLN A 108 -15.62 -14.08 -7.51
N SER A 109 -16.05 -13.19 -6.62
CA SER A 109 -17.46 -13.11 -6.19
C SER A 109 -18.38 -12.82 -7.37
N ARG A 110 -17.97 -11.90 -8.25
CA ARG A 110 -18.71 -11.56 -9.47
C ARG A 110 -18.78 -12.73 -10.46
N SER A 111 -17.69 -13.46 -10.64
CA SER A 111 -17.66 -14.66 -11.50
C SER A 111 -18.63 -15.76 -10.99
N ARG A 112 -18.67 -15.99 -9.67
CA ARG A 112 -19.61 -16.93 -9.04
C ARG A 112 -21.07 -16.49 -9.21
N GLN A 113 -21.36 -15.19 -9.11
CA GLN A 113 -22.71 -14.68 -9.37
C GLN A 113 -23.15 -14.92 -10.82
N LEU A 114 -22.27 -14.62 -11.80
CA LEU A 114 -22.57 -14.82 -13.22
C LEU A 114 -22.90 -16.28 -13.53
N THR A 115 -22.07 -17.22 -13.08
CA THR A 115 -22.33 -18.66 -13.26
C THR A 115 -23.66 -19.08 -12.62
N THR A 116 -23.96 -18.61 -11.41
CA THR A 116 -25.24 -18.88 -10.74
C THR A 116 -26.43 -18.35 -11.55
N THR A 117 -26.34 -17.12 -12.07
CA THR A 117 -27.42 -16.53 -12.89
C THR A 117 -27.63 -17.29 -14.20
N ASP A 118 -26.56 -17.78 -14.82
CA ASP A 118 -26.65 -18.60 -16.03
C ASP A 118 -27.28 -19.96 -15.75
N HIS A 119 -26.97 -20.58 -14.61
CA HIS A 119 -27.61 -21.83 -14.18
C HIS A 119 -29.12 -21.64 -13.95
N LEU A 120 -29.52 -20.56 -13.25
CA LEU A 120 -30.93 -20.23 -13.04
C LEU A 120 -31.65 -19.95 -14.36
N ARG A 121 -31.03 -19.19 -15.26
CA ARG A 121 -31.58 -18.91 -16.60
C ARG A 121 -31.79 -20.18 -17.41
N LYS A 122 -30.86 -21.14 -17.38
CA LYS A 122 -31.02 -22.44 -18.04
C LYS A 122 -32.17 -23.26 -17.44
N GLN A 123 -32.35 -23.21 -16.11
CA GLN A 123 -33.48 -23.89 -15.47
C GLN A 123 -34.83 -23.27 -15.87
N THR A 124 -34.94 -21.95 -15.90
CA THR A 124 -36.18 -21.28 -16.29
C THR A 124 -36.53 -21.50 -17.77
N THR A 125 -35.55 -21.52 -18.68
CA THR A 125 -35.81 -21.85 -20.09
C THR A 125 -36.29 -23.29 -20.27
N LEU A 126 -35.70 -24.27 -19.56
CA LEU A 126 -36.15 -25.66 -19.59
C LEU A 126 -37.56 -25.86 -19.00
N LEU A 127 -37.95 -25.05 -18.01
CA LEU A 127 -39.30 -25.08 -17.44
C LEU A 127 -40.33 -24.44 -18.39
N SER A 128 -39.93 -23.40 -19.13
CA SER A 128 -40.79 -22.70 -20.10
C SER A 128 -40.96 -23.46 -21.42
N SER A 129 -39.93 -24.19 -21.87
CA SER A 129 -39.97 -24.93 -23.14
C SER A 129 -40.74 -26.26 -23.08
N LYS A 130 -41.17 -26.71 -21.90
CA LYS A 130 -42.10 -27.85 -21.78
C LYS A 130 -43.52 -27.34 -21.97
N PRO A 131 -44.25 -27.78 -23.01
CA PRO A 131 -45.64 -27.39 -23.16
C PRO A 131 -46.39 -27.85 -21.92
N ALA A 132 -47.07 -26.91 -21.26
CA ALA A 132 -47.99 -27.23 -20.18
C ALA A 132 -49.11 -28.07 -20.80
N VAL A 133 -48.94 -29.39 -20.78
CA VAL A 133 -50.04 -30.32 -21.04
C VAL A 133 -51.01 -30.14 -19.88
N ASN A 134 -51.98 -29.24 -20.09
CA ASN A 134 -53.15 -28.98 -19.25
C ASN A 134 -52.92 -28.30 -17.90
N GLY A 135 -51.93 -27.41 -17.73
CA GLY A 135 -51.85 -26.47 -16.59
C GLY A 135 -51.91 -27.08 -15.17
N ARG A 136 -51.86 -28.41 -15.03
CA ARG A 136 -52.14 -29.13 -13.79
C ARG A 136 -50.81 -29.50 -13.15
N ILE A 137 -50.52 -28.90 -12.01
CA ILE A 137 -49.33 -29.23 -11.22
C ILE A 137 -49.49 -30.68 -10.73
N PRO A 138 -48.57 -31.61 -11.03
CA PRO A 138 -48.69 -33.00 -10.61
C PRO A 138 -48.68 -33.10 -9.08
N ALA A 139 -49.59 -33.89 -8.49
CA ALA A 139 -49.81 -33.99 -7.04
C ALA A 139 -48.53 -34.28 -6.24
N LYS A 140 -47.65 -35.16 -6.75
CA LYS A 140 -46.34 -35.44 -6.13
C LYS A 140 -45.44 -34.20 -5.98
N ARG A 141 -45.56 -33.24 -6.90
CA ARG A 141 -44.81 -31.98 -6.84
C ARG A 141 -45.44 -31.03 -5.80
N LEU A 142 -46.76 -31.00 -5.72
CA LEU A 142 -47.49 -30.19 -4.72
C LEU A 142 -47.21 -30.67 -3.29
N GLU A 143 -47.24 -31.98 -3.06
CA GLU A 143 -46.87 -32.58 -1.76
C GLU A 143 -45.43 -32.24 -1.35
N LYS A 144 -44.50 -32.23 -2.32
CA LYS A 144 -43.11 -31.86 -2.05
C LYS A 144 -42.99 -30.40 -1.59
N TYR A 145 -43.70 -29.48 -2.22
CA TYR A 145 -43.70 -28.07 -1.80
C TYR A 145 -44.40 -27.87 -0.46
N GLY A 146 -45.51 -28.56 -0.19
CA GLY A 146 -46.19 -28.50 1.11
C GLY A 146 -45.33 -29.01 2.27
N ARG A 147 -44.49 -30.04 2.05
CA ARG A 147 -43.51 -30.50 3.05
C ARG A 147 -42.43 -29.45 3.32
N LEU A 148 -41.94 -28.77 2.29
CA LEU A 148 -40.95 -27.71 2.44
C LEU A 148 -41.49 -26.50 3.20
N GLU A 149 -42.75 -26.10 2.96
CA GLU A 149 -43.39 -25.02 3.73
C GLU A 149 -43.56 -25.39 5.21
N ALA A 150 -43.95 -26.64 5.49
CA ALA A 150 -44.11 -27.14 6.87
C ALA A 150 -42.77 -27.19 7.64
N ASP A 151 -41.65 -27.36 6.95
CA ASP A 151 -40.31 -27.36 7.55
C ASP A 151 -39.75 -25.94 7.77
N ILE A 152 -40.20 -24.93 7.00
CA ILE A 152 -39.78 -23.52 7.14
C ILE A 152 -40.56 -22.79 8.25
N LEU A 153 -41.79 -23.24 8.55
CA LEU A 153 -42.68 -22.64 9.54
C LEU A 153 -42.52 -23.23 10.97
N LYS A 154 -41.56 -24.12 11.19
CA LYS A 154 -41.16 -24.64 12.50
C LYS A 154 -39.96 -23.88 13.05
#